data_AF-A0AAW8DU85-F1
#
_entry.id   AF-A0AAW8DU85-F1
#
_cell.length_a   1.000
_cell.length_b   1.000
_cell.length_c   1.000
_cell.angle_alpha   90.00
_cell.angle_beta   90.00
_cell.angle_gamma   90.00
#
_symmetry.space_group_name_H-M   'P 1'
#
loop_
_entity.id
_entity.type
_entity.pdbx_description
1 polymer ?
#
loop_
_entity_poly.entity_id
_entity_poly.type
_entity_poly.pdbx_seq_one_letter_code
_entity_poly.pdbx_strand_id
1 'polypeptide(L)'
;MHRGPGRCQPALGIACYDRSATANEARFSLHYVVATALTHGSVRLAAYEPAQLDDVRTRELMTRIDVRVDPAIDAAFPGRRAARVEITTHDGVKLVHLQPDRSGDPELPLSDAELDSKFLELRDR
;
A
#
# COMPACT_ATOMS: atom_id res chain seq x y z
N MET A 1 6.34 16.70 -27.73
CA MET A 1 5.30 15.75 -27.26
C MET A 1 5.26 15.81 -25.74
N HIS A 2 4.15 16.28 -25.19
CA HIS A 2 4.03 16.89 -23.86
C HIS A 2 3.80 15.82 -22.76
N ARG A 3 4.75 15.63 -21.85
CA ARG A 3 4.57 14.81 -20.64
C ARG A 3 3.75 15.61 -19.63
N GLY A 4 2.42 15.46 -19.65
CA GLY A 4 1.52 16.11 -18.68
C GLY A 4 1.71 15.62 -17.23
N PRO A 5 1.49 16.47 -16.21
CA PRO A 5 1.78 16.22 -14.79
C PRO A 5 0.58 15.59 -14.07
N GLY A 6 0.22 14.35 -14.40
CA GLY A 6 -1.02 13.77 -13.86
C GLY A 6 -1.21 12.31 -14.17
N ARG A 7 -0.28 11.44 -13.79
CA ARG A 7 -0.44 9.98 -13.88
C ARG A 7 -0.11 9.32 -12.54
N CYS A 8 -0.68 8.17 -12.25
CA CYS A 8 -0.28 7.26 -11.18
C CYS A 8 1.06 6.58 -11.49
N GLN A 9 1.50 6.59 -12.74
CA GLN A 9 2.77 6.01 -13.18
C GLN A 9 4.02 6.46 -12.38
N PRO A 10 4.19 7.75 -11.99
CA PRO A 10 5.18 8.17 -11.01
C PRO A 10 5.18 7.40 -9.68
N ALA A 11 4.03 6.95 -9.19
CA ALA A 11 3.94 6.22 -7.93
C ALA A 11 4.66 4.86 -8.00
N LEU A 12 4.66 4.19 -9.16
CA LEU A 12 5.50 3.00 -9.37
C LEU A 12 7.00 3.34 -9.38
N GLY A 13 7.36 4.53 -9.87
CA GLY A 13 8.75 5.00 -9.82
C GLY A 13 9.22 5.31 -8.40
N ILE A 14 8.32 5.81 -7.54
CA ILE A 14 8.60 6.10 -6.13
C ILE A 14 8.62 4.80 -5.32
N ALA A 15 7.62 3.94 -5.52
CA ALA A 15 7.45 2.70 -4.78
C ALA A 15 8.06 1.48 -5.50
N CYS A 16 9.29 1.64 -6.00
CA CYS A 16 9.91 0.71 -6.95
C CYS A 16 10.67 -0.46 -6.30
N TYR A 17 10.82 -0.47 -4.97
CA TYR A 17 11.59 -1.53 -4.31
C TYR A 17 10.81 -2.85 -4.30
N ASP A 18 11.30 -3.83 -5.05
CA ASP A 18 10.82 -5.21 -5.06
C ASP A 18 11.40 -6.02 -3.87
N ARG A 19 12.61 -5.67 -3.45
CA ARG A 19 13.35 -6.26 -2.31
C ARG A 19 13.90 -5.16 -1.41
N SER A 20 13.04 -4.61 -0.54
CA SER A 20 13.43 -3.60 0.44
C SER A 20 14.22 -4.22 1.60
N ALA A 21 15.47 -3.82 1.82
CA ALA A 21 16.28 -4.29 2.94
C ALA A 21 16.19 -3.37 4.16
N THR A 22 15.94 -2.08 3.95
CA THR A 22 15.90 -1.08 5.03
C THR A 22 14.49 -0.59 5.33
N ALA A 23 14.29 -0.04 6.53
CA ALA A 23 13.05 0.63 6.92
C ALA A 23 12.60 1.71 5.92
N ASN A 24 13.54 2.49 5.37
CA ASN A 24 13.23 3.52 4.40
C ASN A 24 12.79 2.94 3.05
N GLU A 25 13.50 1.94 2.53
CA GLU A 25 13.09 1.25 1.29
C GLU A 25 11.71 0.58 1.45
N ALA A 26 11.45 -0.01 2.63
CA ALA A 26 10.19 -0.68 2.93
C ALA A 26 8.99 0.27 2.90
N ARG A 27 9.16 1.53 3.35
CA ARG A 27 8.12 2.58 3.25
C ARG A 27 7.74 2.91 1.80
N PHE A 28 8.65 2.63 0.86
CA PHE A 28 8.47 2.85 -0.57
C PHE A 28 8.50 1.50 -1.33
N SER A 29 7.97 0.44 -0.73
CA SER A 29 7.79 -0.86 -1.40
C SER A 29 6.33 -1.27 -1.32
N LEU A 30 5.62 -1.25 -2.45
CA LEU A 30 4.25 -1.78 -2.50
C LEU A 30 4.20 -3.28 -2.20
N HIS A 31 5.23 -4.03 -2.59
CA HIS A 31 5.38 -5.44 -2.25
C HIS A 31 5.42 -5.63 -0.74
N TYR A 32 6.28 -4.88 -0.04
CA TYR A 32 6.42 -4.98 1.41
C TYR A 32 5.14 -4.56 2.15
N VAL A 33 4.58 -3.39 1.81
CA VAL A 33 3.40 -2.84 2.49
C VAL A 33 2.19 -3.76 2.33
N VAL A 34 1.95 -4.28 1.13
CA VAL A 34 0.83 -5.21 0.89
C VAL A 34 1.07 -6.54 1.58
N ALA A 35 2.28 -7.10 1.49
CA ALA A 35 2.61 -8.35 2.17
C ALA A 35 2.42 -8.24 3.69
N THR A 36 2.94 -7.17 4.31
CA THR A 36 2.82 -6.90 5.75
C THR A 36 1.36 -6.75 6.18
N ALA A 37 0.55 -6.03 5.39
CA ALA A 37 -0.88 -5.89 5.66
C ALA A 37 -1.60 -7.24 5.68
N LEU A 38 -1.24 -8.15 4.76
CA LEU A 38 -1.84 -9.49 4.68
C LEU A 38 -1.36 -10.43 5.79
N THR A 39 -0.11 -10.32 6.25
CA THR A 39 0.46 -11.19 7.28
C THR A 39 0.13 -10.73 8.70
N HIS A 40 0.10 -9.41 8.94
CA HIS A 40 -0.04 -8.82 10.28
C HIS A 40 -1.34 -8.03 10.47
N GLY A 41 -2.17 -7.89 9.44
CA GLY A 41 -3.46 -7.19 9.49
C GLY A 41 -3.35 -5.66 9.54
N SER A 42 -2.15 -5.10 9.68
CA SER A 42 -1.94 -3.65 9.68
C SER A 42 -0.50 -3.28 9.30
N VAL A 43 -0.32 -2.06 8.80
CA VAL A 43 1.01 -1.47 8.53
C VAL A 43 1.13 -0.19 9.34
N ARG A 44 1.73 -0.31 10.52
CA ARG A 44 1.95 0.78 11.49
C ARG A 44 3.44 1.00 11.73
N LEU A 45 3.84 1.89 12.64
CA LEU A 45 5.25 2.18 12.88
C LEU A 45 6.09 0.93 13.20
N ALA A 46 5.52 -0.02 13.95
CA ALA A 46 6.14 -1.29 14.27
C ALA A 46 6.44 -2.17 13.05
N ALA A 47 5.79 -1.92 11.90
CA ALA A 47 6.07 -2.63 10.65
C ALA A 47 7.46 -2.33 10.09
N TYR A 48 8.14 -1.29 10.56
CA TYR A 48 9.46 -0.91 10.05
C TYR A 48 10.59 -1.17 11.07
N GLU A 49 10.28 -1.89 12.15
CA GLU A 49 11.27 -2.37 13.11
C GLU A 49 11.95 -3.65 12.57
N PRO A 50 13.21 -3.93 12.96
CA PRO A 50 13.98 -5.06 12.42
C PRO A 50 13.24 -6.40 12.48
N ALA A 51 12.52 -6.65 13.57
CA ALA A 51 11.79 -7.90 13.77
C ALA A 51 10.68 -8.15 12.73
N GLN A 52 10.02 -7.09 12.23
CA GLN A 52 9.00 -7.23 11.18
C GLN A 52 9.57 -7.07 9.78
N LEU A 53 10.62 -6.25 9.61
CA LEU A 53 11.33 -6.16 8.34
C LEU A 53 11.85 -7.52 7.88
N ASP A 54 12.33 -8.34 8.80
CA ASP A 54 12.91 -9.65 8.49
C ASP A 54 11.93 -10.82 8.67
N ASP A 55 10.63 -10.55 8.83
CA ASP A 55 9.61 -11.59 8.97
C ASP A 55 9.54 -12.48 7.71
N VAL A 56 9.81 -13.77 7.90
CA VAL A 56 9.94 -14.75 6.80
C VAL A 56 8.64 -14.85 5.98
N ARG A 57 7.47 -14.82 6.63
CA ARG A 57 6.18 -14.94 5.93
C ARG A 57 5.92 -13.73 5.03
N THR A 58 6.24 -12.54 5.52
CA THR A 58 6.16 -11.29 4.77
C THR A 58 7.11 -11.32 3.57
N ARG A 59 8.37 -11.75 3.78
CA ARG A 59 9.37 -11.89 2.71
C ARG A 59 8.95 -12.89 1.63
N GLU A 60 8.41 -14.04 2.02
CA GLU A 60 7.91 -15.03 1.07
C GLU A 60 6.74 -14.49 0.25
N LEU A 61 5.80 -13.80 0.90
CA LEU A 61 4.61 -13.26 0.24
C LEU A 61 4.96 -12.14 -0.76
N MET A 62 5.96 -11.31 -0.46
CA MET A 62 6.48 -10.30 -1.40
C MET A 62 6.82 -10.89 -2.77
N THR A 63 7.37 -12.11 -2.83
CA THR A 63 7.76 -12.77 -4.08
C THR A 63 6.58 -13.17 -4.98
N ARG A 64 5.35 -13.11 -4.45
CA ARG A 64 4.12 -13.51 -5.15
C ARG A 64 3.27 -12.31 -5.58
N ILE A 65 3.73 -11.09 -5.31
CA ILE A 65 3.01 -9.86 -5.61
C ILE A 65 3.54 -9.30 -6.94
N ASP A 66 2.62 -8.92 -7.82
CA ASP A 66 2.91 -8.14 -9.03
C ASP A 66 2.18 -6.80 -8.94
N VAL A 67 2.85 -5.72 -9.37
CA VAL A 67 2.33 -4.37 -9.29
C VAL A 67 2.37 -3.71 -10.67
N ARG A 68 1.21 -3.22 -11.12
CA ARG A 68 1.03 -2.65 -12.45
C ARG A 68 0.13 -1.42 -12.43
N VAL A 69 0.28 -0.58 -13.46
CA VAL A 69 -0.66 0.52 -13.71
C VAL A 69 -1.92 -0.04 -14.36
N ASP A 70 -3.08 0.23 -13.77
CA ASP A 70 -4.36 0.02 -14.43
C ASP A 70 -4.74 1.29 -15.22
N PRO A 71 -4.95 1.21 -16.55
CA PRO A 71 -5.26 2.38 -17.37
C PRO A 71 -6.53 3.14 -16.96
N ALA A 72 -7.56 2.43 -16.46
CA ALA A 72 -8.80 3.06 -16.04
C ALA A 72 -8.63 3.81 -14.71
N ILE A 73 -7.80 3.29 -13.81
CA ILE A 73 -7.42 3.98 -12.57
C ILE A 73 -6.52 5.18 -12.87
N ASP A 74 -5.53 5.01 -13.75
CA ASP A 74 -4.59 6.09 -14.14
C ASP A 74 -5.32 7.27 -14.78
N ALA A 75 -6.35 7.02 -15.59
CA ALA A 75 -7.15 8.04 -16.23
C ALA A 75 -7.95 8.92 -15.25
N ALA A 76 -8.25 8.44 -14.04
CA ALA A 76 -8.96 9.20 -13.02
C ALA A 76 -8.03 10.10 -12.17
N PHE A 77 -6.71 9.94 -12.29
CA PHE A 77 -5.74 10.74 -11.56
C PHE A 77 -5.61 12.17 -12.15
N PRO A 78 -5.35 13.21 -11.33
CA PRO A 78 -5.23 13.22 -9.87
C PRO A 78 -6.57 13.31 -9.13
N GLY A 79 -7.70 13.42 -9.85
CA GLY A 79 -9.02 13.63 -9.27
C GLY A 79 -9.46 12.49 -8.35
N ARG A 80 -9.05 11.25 -8.63
CA ARG A 80 -9.19 10.11 -7.73
C ARG A 80 -7.92 9.29 -7.67
N ARG A 81 -7.59 8.81 -6.47
CA ARG A 81 -6.38 8.05 -6.18
C ARG A 81 -6.72 6.62 -5.79
N ALA A 82 -7.44 5.95 -6.67
CA ALA A 82 -7.93 4.59 -6.46
C ALA A 82 -6.80 3.54 -6.51
N ALA A 83 -7.07 2.38 -5.92
CA ALA A 83 -6.25 1.19 -6.05
C ALA A 83 -7.13 -0.06 -6.18
N ARG A 84 -6.69 -1.05 -6.96
CA ARG A 84 -7.32 -2.36 -7.03
C ARG A 84 -6.37 -3.44 -6.55
N VAL A 85 -6.89 -4.36 -5.75
CA VAL A 85 -6.18 -5.57 -5.32
C VAL A 85 -6.92 -6.79 -5.86
N GLU A 86 -6.17 -7.71 -6.44
CA GLU A 86 -6.64 -9.01 -6.89
C GLU A 86 -5.82 -10.09 -6.17
N ILE A 87 -6.49 -11.00 -5.46
CA ILE A 87 -5.86 -12.09 -4.72
C ILE A 87 -6.40 -13.41 -5.26
N THR A 88 -5.49 -14.31 -5.63
CA THR A 88 -5.82 -15.70 -5.91
C THR A 88 -5.39 -16.55 -4.72
N THR A 89 -6.34 -17.20 -4.06
CA THR A 89 -6.08 -18.07 -2.92
C THR A 89 -5.57 -19.44 -3.36
N HIS A 90 -5.09 -20.25 -2.42
CA HIS A 90 -4.51 -21.58 -2.71
C HIS A 90 -5.51 -22.58 -3.32
N ASP A 91 -6.79 -22.43 -3.03
CA ASP A 91 -7.90 -23.19 -3.61
C ASP A 91 -8.39 -22.60 -4.97
N GLY A 92 -7.71 -21.57 -5.48
CA GLY A 92 -7.96 -20.96 -6.78
C GLY A 92 -9.06 -19.90 -6.81
N VAL A 93 -9.65 -19.55 -5.66
CA VAL A 93 -10.65 -18.48 -5.58
C VAL A 93 -9.99 -17.14 -5.86
N LYS A 94 -10.62 -16.36 -6.76
CA LYS A 94 -10.19 -15.00 -7.08
C LYS A 94 -11.04 -13.99 -6.33
N LEU A 95 -10.39 -13.22 -5.46
CA LEU A 95 -10.97 -12.09 -4.74
C LEU A 95 -10.50 -10.79 -5.39
N VAL A 96 -11.43 -9.89 -5.67
CA VAL A 96 -11.12 -8.59 -6.29
C VAL A 96 -11.75 -7.48 -5.47
N HIS A 97 -10.97 -6.46 -5.13
CA HIS A 97 -11.44 -5.29 -4.43
C HIS A 97 -10.91 -4.02 -5.07
N LEU A 98 -11.80 -3.08 -5.36
CA LEU A 98 -11.46 -1.72 -5.79
C LEU A 98 -11.73 -0.77 -4.62
N GLN A 99 -10.67 -0.10 -4.15
CA GLN A 99 -10.77 1.02 -3.23
C GLN A 99 -10.75 2.30 -4.06
N PRO A 100 -11.89 2.99 -4.24
CA PRO A 100 -11.99 4.11 -5.18
C PRO A 100 -11.39 5.41 -4.63
N ASP A 101 -11.41 5.61 -3.32
CA ASP A 101 -10.89 6.79 -2.62
C ASP A 101 -10.01 6.34 -1.45
N ARG A 102 -8.96 7.08 -1.11
CA ARG A 102 -8.07 6.70 0.00
C ARG A 102 -8.67 7.19 1.31
N SER A 103 -8.50 6.41 2.37
CA SER A 103 -8.84 6.88 3.71
C SER A 103 -8.09 8.18 4.03
N GLY A 104 -8.83 9.20 4.43
CA GLY A 104 -8.36 10.57 4.65
C GLY A 104 -8.46 11.51 3.45
N ASP A 105 -8.86 11.04 2.26
CA ASP A 105 -9.26 11.93 1.16
C ASP A 105 -10.62 12.61 1.52
N PRO A 106 -10.97 13.78 0.94
CA PRO A 106 -12.25 14.44 1.20
C PRO A 106 -13.47 13.56 0.95
N GLU A 107 -13.37 12.64 0.00
CA GLU A 107 -14.41 11.68 -0.37
C GLU A 107 -14.54 10.52 0.63
N LEU A 108 -13.49 10.26 1.43
CA LEU A 108 -13.45 9.23 2.46
C LEU A 108 -12.68 9.74 3.69
N PRO A 109 -13.22 10.74 4.41
CA PRO A 109 -12.54 11.34 5.55
C PRO A 109 -12.38 10.33 6.68
N LEU A 110 -11.34 10.52 7.49
CA LEU A 110 -11.23 9.80 8.76
C LEU A 110 -12.32 10.26 9.71
N SER A 111 -12.91 9.33 10.45
CA SER A 111 -13.78 9.64 11.58
C SER A 111 -12.97 10.24 12.74
N ASP A 112 -13.66 10.96 13.64
CA ASP A 112 -13.03 11.53 14.84
C ASP A 112 -12.35 10.46 15.69
N ALA A 113 -12.97 9.28 15.83
CA ALA A 113 -12.39 8.16 16.58
C ALA A 113 -11.08 7.63 15.94
N GLU A 114 -10.99 7.61 14.61
CA GLU A 114 -9.75 7.21 13.91
C GLU A 114 -8.65 8.27 14.06
N LEU A 115 -9.03 9.55 14.04
CA LEU A 115 -8.10 10.66 14.30
C LEU A 115 -7.55 10.62 15.73
N ASP A 116 -8.43 10.44 16.73
CA ASP A 116 -8.03 10.34 18.13
C ASP A 116 -7.12 9.13 18.37
N SER A 117 -7.49 7.97 17.84
CA SER A 117 -6.68 6.76 17.93
C SER A 117 -5.29 6.96 17.32
N LYS A 118 -5.22 7.57 16.14
CA LYS A 118 -3.95 7.92 15.48
C LYS A 118 -3.14 8.92 16.31
N PHE A 119 -3.78 9.93 16.90
CA PHE A 119 -3.10 10.93 17.72
C PHE A 119 -2.47 10.31 18.96
N LEU A 120 -3.23 9.48 19.68
CA LEU A 120 -2.75 8.78 20.88
C LEU A 120 -1.61 7.81 20.55
N GLU A 121 -1.73 7.03 19.47
CA GLU A 121 -0.68 6.10 19.00
C GLU A 121 0.66 6.81 18.77
N LEU A 122 0.63 8.03 18.19
CA LEU A 122 1.84 8.78 17.84
C LEU A 122 2.40 9.62 18.99
N ARG A 123 1.58 9.96 20.00
CA ARG A 123 2.01 10.72 21.18
C ARG A 123 2.81 9.86 22.15
N ASP A 124 2.39 8.62 22.38
CA ASP A 124 2.88 7.77 23.47
C ASP A 124 4.15 6.97 23.09
N ARG A 125 4.91 7.43 22.09
CA ARG A 125 6.19 6.85 21.63
C ARG A 125 7.40 7.71 21.96
#